data_AF-A0A5K1BAV0-F1
#
_entry.id   AF-A0A5K1BAV0-F1
#
_cell.length_a   1.000
_cell.length_b   1.000
_cell.length_c   1.000
_cell.angle_alpha   90.00
_cell.angle_beta   90.00
_cell.angle_gamma   90.00
#
_symmetry.space_group_name_H-M   'P 1'
#
loop_
_entity.id
_entity.type
_entity.pdbx_description
1 polymer ?
#
loop_
_entity_poly.entity_id
_entity_poly.type
_entity_poly.pdbx_seq_one_letter_code
_entity_poly.pdbx_strand_id
1 'polypeptide(L)'
;FVDPFKICCGHATMDYIVGCGNEKMVNGTKIQGTSCSDPLTYISWDGVHYTHRANEMIARQVIDGSLSDPQIPLSAACNRVG
;
A
#
# COMPACT_ATOMS: atom_id res chain seq x y z
N PHE A 1 -6.72 8.02 -5.29
CA PHE A 1 -6.24 8.08 -3.89
C PHE A 1 -6.39 9.51 -3.39
N VAL A 2 -6.80 9.71 -2.13
CA VAL A 2 -7.07 11.07 -1.59
C VAL A 2 -5.79 11.81 -1.19
N ASP A 3 -4.96 11.21 -0.33
CA ASP A 3 -3.67 11.75 0.13
C ASP A 3 -2.60 10.65 0.02
N PRO A 4 -1.55 10.82 -0.80
CA PRO A 4 -0.54 9.79 -1.04
C PRO A 4 0.37 9.53 0.17
N PHE A 5 0.44 10.45 1.14
CA PHE A 5 1.32 10.32 2.31
C PHE A 5 0.61 9.79 3.56
N LYS A 6 -0.71 9.60 3.53
CA LYS A 6 -1.44 8.99 4.63
C LYS A 6 -1.40 7.47 4.58
N ILE A 7 -1.35 6.89 5.77
CA ILE A 7 -1.52 5.45 6.00
C ILE A 7 -2.98 5.16 6.33
N CYS A 8 -3.49 4.00 5.91
CA CYS A 8 -4.85 3.59 6.25
C CYS A 8 -4.95 2.98 7.65
N CYS A 9 -3.98 2.14 8.06
CA CYS A 9 -3.99 1.45 9.34
C CYS A 9 -2.81 1.84 10.22
N GLY A 10 -3.09 2.16 11.47
CA GLY A 10 -2.10 2.69 12.39
C GLY A 10 -2.16 4.20 12.51
N HIS A 11 -1.27 4.75 13.33
CA HIS A 11 -1.16 6.18 13.56
C HIS A 11 0.31 6.58 13.60
N ALA A 12 0.75 7.37 12.62
CA ALA A 12 2.12 7.84 12.52
C ALA A 12 2.15 9.37 12.58
N THR A 13 2.93 9.90 13.49
CA THR A 13 3.21 11.34 13.66
C THR A 13 4.71 11.55 13.80
N MET A 14 5.17 12.80 13.84
CA MET A 14 6.59 13.09 14.09
C MET A 14 7.06 12.63 15.48
N ASP A 15 6.16 12.56 16.47
CA ASP A 15 6.51 12.28 17.86
C ASP A 15 6.35 10.80 18.25
N TYR A 16 5.45 10.08 17.58
CA TYR A 16 5.22 8.66 17.85
C TYR A 16 4.53 7.92 16.70
N ILE A 17 4.71 6.59 16.73
CA ILE A 17 4.07 5.63 15.85
C ILE A 17 3.29 4.63 16.70
N VAL A 18 2.07 4.29 16.25
CA VAL A 18 1.25 3.18 16.73
C VAL A 18 0.98 2.28 15.53
N GLY A 19 1.52 1.06 15.55
CA GLY A 19 1.31 0.09 14.49
C GLY A 19 -0.16 -0.34 14.39
N CYS A 20 -0.56 -0.79 13.21
CA CYS A 20 -1.88 -1.37 12.97
C CYS A 20 -2.17 -2.49 14.00
N GLY A 21 -3.36 -2.47 14.61
CA GLY A 21 -3.78 -3.43 15.63
C GLY A 21 -3.13 -3.24 17.02
N ASN A 22 -2.22 -2.29 17.16
CA ASN A 22 -1.55 -2.00 18.43
C ASN A 22 -2.19 -0.78 19.12
N GLU A 23 -1.78 -0.55 20.36
CA GLU A 23 -2.19 0.60 21.15
C GLU A 23 -1.02 1.19 21.93
N LYS A 24 -1.09 2.50 22.20
CA LYS A 24 -0.06 3.23 22.94
C LYS A 24 -0.70 4.30 23.81
N MET A 25 -0.18 4.48 25.02
CA MET A 25 -0.50 5.64 25.85
C MET A 25 0.35 6.84 25.45
N VAL A 26 -0.28 7.94 25.09
CA VAL A 26 0.36 9.22 24.72
C VAL A 26 -0.30 10.32 25.54
N ASN A 27 0.46 10.98 26.41
CA ASN A 27 -0.03 12.07 27.28
C ASN A 27 -1.30 11.69 28.07
N GLY A 28 -1.35 10.47 28.60
CA GLY A 28 -2.52 9.96 29.35
C GLY A 28 -3.72 9.58 28.48
N THR A 29 -3.63 9.72 27.15
CA THR A 29 -4.66 9.29 26.19
C THR A 29 -4.25 7.99 25.53
N LYS A 30 -5.18 7.02 25.45
CA LYS A 30 -4.97 5.76 24.76
C LYS A 30 -5.22 5.95 23.27
N ILE A 31 -4.18 5.77 22.46
CA ILE A 31 -4.26 5.83 21.00
C ILE A 31 -4.22 4.41 20.46
N GLN A 32 -5.17 4.06 19.60
CA GLN A 32 -5.23 2.76 18.93
C GLN A 32 -4.90 2.92 17.44
N GLY A 33 -4.05 2.05 16.93
CA GLY A 33 -3.74 1.97 15.51
C GLY A 33 -4.81 1.19 14.76
N THR A 34 -5.96 1.82 14.50
CA THR A 34 -7.07 1.19 13.76
C THR A 34 -6.94 1.41 12.26
N SER A 35 -7.73 0.67 11.47
CA SER A 35 -7.85 0.87 10.03
C SER A 35 -8.79 2.02 9.68
N CYS A 36 -8.52 2.68 8.57
CA CYS A 36 -9.37 3.70 7.97
C CYS A 36 -10.71 3.10 7.51
N SER A 37 -11.71 3.96 7.32
CA SER A 37 -13.06 3.55 6.92
C SER A 37 -13.15 3.04 5.48
N ASP A 38 -12.29 3.53 4.59
CA ASP A 38 -12.25 3.14 3.18
C ASP A 38 -10.81 2.87 2.70
N PRO A 39 -10.32 1.62 2.86
CA PRO A 39 -8.98 1.22 2.42
C PRO A 39 -8.74 1.35 0.91
N LEU A 40 -9.78 1.45 0.07
CA LEU A 40 -9.64 1.56 -1.39
C LEU A 40 -9.12 2.93 -1.83
N THR A 41 -9.22 3.93 -0.96
CA THR A 41 -8.82 5.32 -1.25
C THR A 41 -7.39 5.66 -0.82
N TYR A 42 -6.67 4.71 -0.23
CA TYR A 42 -5.31 4.85 0.29
C TYR A 42 -4.29 4.03 -0.52
N ILE A 43 -3.07 4.59 -0.69
CA ILE A 43 -1.94 3.88 -1.29
C ILE A 43 -1.26 2.99 -0.25
N SER A 44 -0.92 3.59 0.90
CA SER A 44 -0.21 2.92 1.98
C SER A 44 -1.19 2.32 2.99
N TRP A 45 -0.95 1.06 3.36
CA TRP A 45 -1.66 0.41 4.45
C TRP A 45 -1.13 0.93 5.78
N ASP A 46 0.13 0.68 6.13
CA ASP A 46 0.69 0.94 7.48
C ASP A 46 1.96 1.79 7.47
N GLY A 47 2.34 2.34 6.32
CA GLY A 47 3.59 3.06 6.12
C GLY A 47 4.70 2.20 5.51
N VAL A 48 4.51 0.88 5.43
CA VAL A 48 5.47 -0.08 4.84
C VAL A 48 4.83 -0.85 3.69
N HIS A 49 3.61 -1.34 3.88
CA HIS A 49 2.88 -2.15 2.90
C HIS A 49 1.90 -1.30 2.09
N TYR A 50 1.69 -1.67 0.82
CA TYR A 50 0.60 -1.12 0.01
C TYR A 50 -0.76 -1.71 0.40
N THR A 51 -1.82 -0.93 0.21
CA THR A 51 -3.19 -1.45 0.30
C THR A 51 -3.44 -2.49 -0.79
N HIS A 52 -4.47 -3.32 -0.61
CA HIS A 52 -4.89 -4.28 -1.63
C HIS A 52 -5.15 -3.61 -2.98
N ARG A 53 -5.81 -2.45 -2.99
CA ARG A 53 -6.12 -1.69 -4.20
C ARG A 53 -4.85 -1.22 -4.92
N ALA A 54 -3.86 -0.70 -4.18
CA ALA A 54 -2.58 -0.29 -4.76
C ALA A 54 -1.81 -1.50 -5.32
N ASN A 55 -1.76 -2.62 -4.60
CA ASN A 55 -1.15 -3.86 -5.10
C ASN A 55 -1.84 -4.39 -6.37
N GLU A 56 -3.17 -4.33 -6.43
CA GLU A 56 -3.92 -4.73 -7.63
C GLU A 56 -3.55 -3.86 -8.85
N MET A 57 -3.37 -2.55 -8.66
CA MET A 57 -2.95 -1.64 -9.73
C MET A 57 -1.54 -1.95 -10.25
N ILE A 58 -0.60 -2.28 -9.37
CA ILE A 58 0.76 -2.67 -9.75
C ILE A 58 0.73 -4.03 -10.45
N ALA A 59 0.03 -5.02 -9.89
CA ALA A 59 -0.08 -6.35 -10.47
C ALA A 59 -0.63 -6.31 -11.90
N ARG A 60 -1.65 -5.50 -12.17
CA ARG A 60 -2.20 -5.32 -13.52
C ARG A 60 -1.15 -4.82 -14.52
N GLN A 61 -0.37 -3.81 -14.14
CA GLN A 61 0.68 -3.25 -15.00
C GLN A 61 1.89 -4.18 -15.19
N VAL A 62 2.15 -5.08 -14.23
CA VAL A 62 3.14 -6.15 -14.39
C VAL A 62 2.62 -7.21 -15.37
N ILE A 63 1.35 -7.61 -15.25
CA ILE A 63 0.73 -8.62 -16.09
C ILE A 63 0.59 -8.14 -17.54
N ASP A 64 0.17 -6.90 -17.75
CA ASP A 64 -0.02 -6.33 -19.09
C ASP A 64 1.30 -5.87 -19.77
N GLY A 65 2.41 -5.85 -19.02
CA GLY A 65 3.73 -5.53 -19.54
C GLY A 65 4.08 -4.04 -19.53
N SER A 66 3.20 -3.16 -19.06
CA SER A 66 3.47 -1.71 -18.98
C SER A 66 4.70 -1.37 -18.14
N LEU A 67 5.03 -2.21 -17.15
CA LEU A 67 6.21 -2.09 -16.30
C LEU A 67 7.37 -3.04 -16.70
N SER A 68 7.30 -3.67 -17.87
CA SER A 68 8.36 -4.54 -18.39
C SER A 68 9.25 -3.83 -19.41
N ASP A 69 10.48 -4.31 -19.57
CA ASP A 69 11.39 -3.89 -20.64
C ASP A 69 11.93 -5.12 -21.40
N PRO A 70 11.57 -5.33 -22.68
CA PRO A 70 10.65 -4.50 -23.47
C PRO A 70 9.21 -4.55 -22.92
N GLN A 71 8.39 -3.54 -23.24
CA GLN A 71 6.98 -3.47 -22.84
C GLN A 71 6.12 -4.50 -23.60
N ILE A 72 6.19 -5.75 -23.16
CA ILE A 72 5.39 -6.87 -23.68
C ILE A 72 4.62 -7.51 -22.52
N PRO A 73 3.38 -7.97 -22.74
CA PRO A 73 2.62 -8.66 -21.72
C PRO A 73 3.40 -9.85 -21.14
N LEU A 74 3.18 -10.15 -19.86
CA LEU A 74 3.85 -11.26 -19.18
C LEU A 74 3.67 -12.59 -19.92
N SER A 75 2.51 -12.80 -20.55
CA SER A 75 2.22 -13.98 -21.38
C SER A 75 3.08 -14.10 -22.64
N ALA A 76 3.66 -12.99 -23.11
CA ALA A 76 4.51 -12.94 -24.30
C ALA A 76 6.01 -12.94 -23.95
N ALA A 77 6.38 -12.79 -22.67
CA ALA A 77 7.77 -12.65 -22.23
C ALA A 77 8.63 -13.91 -22.48
N CYS A 78 8.03 -15.10 -22.45
CA CYS A 78 8.74 -16.37 -22.65
C CYS A 78 8.64 -16.93 -24.07
N ASN A 79 8.07 -16.18 -25.02
CA ASN A 79 8.05 -16.61 -26.41
C ASN A 79 9.48 -16.57 -26.94
N ARG A 80 10.08 -17.76 -27.11
CA ARG A 80 11.36 -17.88 -27.81
C ARG A 80 11.16 -17.30 -29.21
N VAL A 81 11.83 -16.19 -29.50
CA VAL A 81 12.11 -15.81 -30.88
C VAL A 81 13.09 -16.88 -31.39
N GLY A 82 12.53 -17.88 -32.07
CA GLY A 82 13.30 -18.87 -32.82
C GLY A 82 13.90 -18.26 -34.06
#